data_AF-A0A3B6GK35-F1
#
_entry.id   AF-A0A3B6GK35-F1
#
_cell.length_a   1.000
_cell.length_b   1.000
_cell.length_c   1.000
_cell.angle_alpha   90.00
_cell.angle_beta   90.00
_cell.angle_gamma   90.00
#
_symmetry.space_group_name_H-M   'P 1'
#
loop_
_entity.id
_entity.type
_entity.pdbx_description
1 polymer ?
#
loop_
_entity_poly.entity_id
_entity_poly.type
_entity_poly.pdbx_seq_one_letter_code
_entity_poly.pdbx_strand_id
1 'polypeptide(L)'
;MPHSTSTAATPMKPFSRSLQRDLDAAVDDDDGKQHFADDGDGKQNTERGLRRPSRLFYLALLYTVFWALVFYHHFSTSSQQSGKAAVAAPTVLQLKPSAFFSQSRFFRLDPCGGRYVYMYDLPPRFNADLVRQCGRVPISSHVCKDVSHDGFGPPIPGGGEGGSLPERGAYDTDQFMLSIIFHARMRRYECLTADPAAADVVYIPFYAGLDAAMHLSNQDLAVRDALSRDLMDWLARRPEWRAMGGRDHLLVSGRGTWDFLRSPDSTGWGNTLMTYDLAIRNATFLSTEASPRHGNDFALPFPSHFHPTSDAQVTGWQDRMRRRDRAWLWCFAGWPRAQGIGMGPERAEIMEQCGNSSRCSMLGKLNHYVPMRLLGSAEFCMQPRGDGYTRKSTFDAILAGCIPVFFHPVSAYLQYTWHLPRDYRSYSVFIPHGDVVARNVSIEEVLRKIPSGRVAQMRERVIQLIPTVMYRHPAAKEVTFKDAFDVALERVLHRVAKRRRAAADGREYVDSVDGRDSWKYDLMLEDGQNKIGPHEFDQYVHMNATKD
;
A
#
# COMPACT_ATOMS: atom_id res chain seq x y z
N MET A 1 2.19 -47.18 -23.12
CA MET A 1 1.51 -46.27 -24.06
C MET A 1 0.02 -46.61 -24.00
N PRO A 2 -0.86 -45.63 -23.72
CA PRO A 2 -1.14 -44.53 -24.64
C PRO A 2 -1.04 -43.13 -24.01
N HIS A 3 -1.05 -42.14 -24.89
CA HIS A 3 -0.75 -40.72 -24.67
C HIS A 3 -1.82 -39.97 -23.88
N SER A 4 -1.41 -39.24 -22.83
CA SER A 4 -2.20 -38.18 -22.20
C SER A 4 -1.65 -36.81 -22.64
N THR A 5 -2.41 -36.09 -23.45
CA THR A 5 -2.17 -34.69 -23.78
C THR A 5 -2.49 -33.82 -22.55
N SER A 6 -1.45 -33.34 -21.88
CA SER A 6 -1.51 -32.27 -20.88
C SER A 6 -1.72 -30.93 -21.59
N THR A 7 -2.88 -30.32 -21.41
CA THR A 7 -3.13 -28.92 -21.76
C THR A 7 -2.28 -28.03 -20.84
N ALA A 8 -1.16 -27.56 -21.37
CA ALA A 8 -0.32 -26.55 -20.73
C ALA A 8 -1.11 -25.24 -20.59
N ALA A 9 -1.18 -24.71 -19.37
CA ALA A 9 -1.63 -23.36 -19.11
C ALA A 9 -0.68 -22.36 -19.80
N THR A 10 -1.24 -21.50 -20.65
CA THR A 10 -0.51 -20.42 -21.32
C THR A 10 0.03 -19.45 -20.27
N PRO A 11 1.34 -19.17 -20.23
CA PRO A 11 1.86 -18.13 -19.35
C PRO A 11 1.31 -16.77 -19.78
N MET A 12 0.73 -16.03 -18.83
CA MET A 12 0.40 -14.62 -19.02
C MET A 12 1.64 -13.87 -19.49
N LYS A 13 1.52 -13.18 -20.63
CA LYS A 13 2.61 -12.37 -21.20
C LYS A 13 3.06 -11.32 -20.16
N PRO A 14 4.37 -11.19 -19.91
CA PRO A 14 4.89 -10.06 -19.14
C PRO A 14 4.51 -8.75 -19.84
N PHE A 15 4.25 -7.70 -19.06
CA PHE A 15 4.10 -6.35 -19.60
C PHE A 15 5.26 -6.05 -20.56
N SER A 16 4.89 -5.58 -21.75
CA SER A 16 5.73 -5.40 -22.92
C SER A 16 7.06 -4.71 -22.60
N ARG A 17 8.16 -5.26 -23.12
CA ARG A 17 9.47 -4.60 -23.25
C ARG A 17 9.40 -3.21 -23.92
N SER A 18 8.27 -2.85 -24.54
CA SER A 18 8.06 -1.51 -25.13
C SER A 18 7.93 -0.43 -24.07
N LEU A 19 7.33 -0.66 -22.90
CA LEU A 19 7.14 0.40 -21.90
C LEU A 19 8.48 0.87 -21.30
N GLN A 20 9.41 -0.06 -21.07
CA GLN A 20 10.77 0.29 -20.64
C GLN A 20 11.49 1.11 -21.72
N ARG A 21 11.31 0.73 -22.99
CA ARG A 21 11.91 1.45 -24.12
C ARG A 21 11.31 2.84 -24.33
N ASP A 22 10.01 3.01 -24.06
CA ASP A 22 9.30 4.29 -24.13
C ASP A 22 9.66 5.20 -22.93
N LEU A 23 9.97 4.62 -21.76
CA LEU A 23 10.49 5.32 -20.58
C LEU A 23 11.96 5.73 -20.75
N ASP A 24 12.79 4.87 -21.35
CA ASP A 24 14.19 5.18 -21.65
C ASP A 24 14.30 6.29 -22.72
N ALA A 25 13.37 6.33 -23.69
CA ALA A 25 13.31 7.38 -24.71
C ALA A 25 12.88 8.75 -24.16
N ALA A 26 12.12 8.80 -23.06
CA ALA A 26 11.71 10.06 -22.43
C ALA A 26 12.79 10.70 -21.53
N VAL A 27 13.90 9.98 -21.30
CA VAL A 27 15.05 10.46 -20.50
C VAL A 27 16.12 11.12 -21.38
N ASP A 28 16.14 10.83 -22.69
CA ASP A 28 17.17 11.29 -23.63
C ASP A 28 16.77 12.55 -24.44
N ASP A 29 15.55 13.07 -24.31
CA ASP A 29 15.05 14.20 -25.12
C ASP A 29 14.97 15.49 -24.29
N ASP A 30 16.11 15.91 -23.73
CA ASP A 30 16.32 17.27 -23.19
C ASP A 30 17.57 17.89 -23.87
N ASP A 31 17.49 18.09 -25.18
CA ASP A 31 18.32 19.06 -25.89
C ASP A 31 17.52 19.69 -27.04
N GLY A 32 17.35 21.01 -26.96
CA GLY A 32 16.27 21.72 -27.63
C GLY A 32 16.40 21.92 -29.15
N LYS A 33 15.25 22.22 -29.78
CA LYS A 33 15.02 23.44 -30.57
C LYS A 33 13.60 23.50 -31.13
N GLN A 34 12.98 24.65 -30.95
CA GLN A 34 11.74 25.08 -31.59
C GLN A 34 11.90 25.16 -33.12
N HIS A 35 10.90 24.68 -33.87
CA HIS A 35 10.54 25.26 -35.16
C HIS A 35 9.02 25.17 -35.39
N PHE A 36 8.43 26.33 -35.66
CA PHE A 36 7.09 26.54 -36.21
C PHE A 36 7.01 26.01 -37.65
N ALA A 37 5.85 25.47 -38.03
CA ALA A 37 5.26 25.70 -39.36
C ALA A 37 3.76 25.41 -39.35
N ASP A 38 3.05 26.33 -40.00
CA ASP A 38 1.61 26.47 -40.21
C ASP A 38 1.16 25.73 -41.49
N ASP A 39 -0.15 25.79 -41.74
CA ASP A 39 -0.91 25.66 -43.00
C ASP A 39 -1.85 24.46 -43.17
N GLY A 40 -3.12 24.82 -43.44
CA GLY A 40 -3.71 24.42 -44.72
C GLY A 40 -5.07 23.71 -44.69
N ASP A 41 -6.12 24.51 -44.87
CA ASP A 41 -7.55 24.20 -45.00
C ASP A 41 -7.94 23.36 -46.24
N GLY A 42 -9.14 22.74 -46.24
CA GLY A 42 -9.68 22.07 -47.44
C GLY A 42 -10.94 21.22 -47.27
N LYS A 43 -12.12 21.84 -47.27
CA LYS A 43 -13.45 21.22 -47.44
C LYS A 43 -13.74 20.85 -48.92
N GLN A 44 -14.51 19.78 -49.16
CA GLN A 44 -15.56 19.74 -50.20
C GLN A 44 -16.60 18.61 -50.00
N ASN A 45 -17.87 18.97 -50.20
CA ASN A 45 -19.08 18.13 -50.22
C ASN A 45 -19.34 17.52 -51.61
N THR A 46 -20.00 16.36 -51.71
CA THR A 46 -21.06 16.12 -52.74
C THR A 46 -21.96 14.91 -52.45
N GLU A 47 -23.12 14.92 -53.10
CA GLU A 47 -24.42 14.30 -52.76
C GLU A 47 -24.64 12.81 -53.11
N ARG A 48 -25.79 12.32 -52.60
CA ARG A 48 -26.38 10.97 -52.68
C ARG A 48 -26.76 10.51 -54.10
N GLY A 49 -26.48 9.24 -54.39
CA GLY A 49 -27.12 8.46 -55.46
C GLY A 49 -27.74 7.16 -54.91
N LEU A 50 -28.99 6.91 -55.27
CA LEU A 50 -29.83 5.76 -54.87
C LEU A 50 -29.26 4.44 -55.44
N ARG A 51 -28.76 3.52 -54.59
CA ARG A 51 -28.22 2.21 -55.02
C ARG A 51 -29.28 1.10 -54.88
N ARG A 52 -29.54 0.37 -55.98
CA ARG A 52 -30.30 -0.90 -55.98
C ARG A 52 -29.58 -1.93 -55.09
N PRO A 53 -30.30 -2.73 -54.27
CA PRO A 53 -29.66 -3.71 -53.39
C PRO A 53 -29.01 -4.83 -54.20
N SER A 54 -27.77 -5.16 -53.82
CA SER A 54 -26.93 -6.16 -54.48
C SER A 54 -27.46 -7.59 -54.24
N ARG A 55 -27.09 -8.54 -55.11
CA ARG A 55 -27.47 -9.96 -54.99
C ARG A 55 -27.12 -10.60 -53.63
N LEU A 56 -26.19 -10.00 -52.88
CA LEU A 56 -25.83 -10.39 -51.52
C LEU A 56 -26.97 -10.13 -50.51
N PHE A 57 -27.80 -9.11 -50.73
CA PHE A 57 -28.96 -8.83 -49.86
C PHE A 57 -30.02 -9.94 -49.96
N TYR A 58 -30.27 -10.45 -51.16
CA TYR A 58 -31.21 -11.56 -51.36
C TYR A 58 -30.70 -12.87 -50.74
N LEU A 59 -29.39 -13.13 -50.80
CA LEU A 59 -28.78 -14.28 -50.14
C LEU A 59 -28.85 -14.17 -48.62
N ALA A 60 -28.61 -12.98 -48.05
CA ALA A 60 -28.77 -12.74 -46.62
C ALA A 60 -30.23 -12.92 -46.16
N LEU A 61 -31.20 -12.47 -46.95
CA LEU A 61 -32.63 -12.65 -46.66
C LEU A 61 -33.04 -14.14 -46.70
N LEU A 62 -32.56 -14.91 -47.67
CA LEU A 62 -32.85 -16.34 -47.74
C LEU A 62 -32.21 -17.10 -46.57
N TYR A 63 -31.00 -16.70 -46.14
CA TYR A 63 -30.33 -17.29 -44.99
C TYR A 63 -31.08 -17.01 -43.67
N THR A 64 -31.58 -15.80 -43.46
CA THR A 64 -32.33 -15.47 -42.24
C THR A 64 -33.68 -16.19 -42.19
N VAL A 65 -34.38 -16.30 -43.32
CA VAL A 65 -35.65 -17.06 -43.40
C VAL A 65 -35.43 -18.55 -43.14
N PHE A 66 -34.36 -19.14 -43.67
CA PHE A 66 -34.02 -20.54 -43.43
C PHE A 66 -33.80 -20.83 -41.93
N TRP A 67 -32.99 -20.02 -41.24
CA TRP A 67 -32.75 -20.21 -39.81
C TRP A 67 -33.98 -19.93 -38.95
N ALA A 68 -34.84 -18.97 -39.32
CA ALA A 68 -36.10 -18.73 -38.62
C ALA A 68 -37.03 -19.95 -38.67
N LEU A 69 -37.09 -20.65 -39.82
CA LEU A 69 -37.88 -21.88 -39.96
C LEU A 69 -37.30 -23.05 -39.15
N VAL A 70 -35.96 -23.18 -39.08
CA VAL A 70 -35.29 -24.18 -38.23
C VAL A 70 -35.60 -23.94 -36.74
N PHE A 71 -35.52 -22.69 -36.27
CA PHE A 71 -35.87 -22.35 -34.89
C PHE A 71 -37.36 -22.58 -34.60
N TYR A 72 -38.25 -22.21 -35.53
CA TYR A 72 -39.68 -22.47 -35.39
C TYR A 72 -39.97 -23.96 -35.26
N HIS A 73 -39.31 -24.81 -36.06
CA HIS A 73 -39.54 -26.25 -35.99
C HIS A 73 -39.00 -26.87 -34.70
N HIS A 74 -37.82 -26.45 -34.25
CA HIS A 74 -37.22 -26.94 -33.00
C HIS A 74 -38.04 -26.56 -31.76
N PHE A 75 -38.63 -25.36 -31.73
CA PHE A 75 -39.50 -24.94 -30.62
C PHE A 75 -40.91 -25.55 -30.68
N SER A 76 -41.46 -25.77 -31.87
CA SER A 76 -42.77 -26.42 -32.01
C SER A 76 -42.73 -27.92 -31.67
N THR A 77 -41.61 -28.61 -31.89
CA THR A 77 -41.42 -30.01 -31.47
C THR A 77 -41.17 -30.17 -29.97
N SER A 78 -40.65 -29.14 -29.28
CA SER A 78 -40.44 -29.18 -27.82
C SER A 78 -41.73 -28.87 -27.01
N SER A 79 -42.76 -28.32 -27.66
CA SER A 79 -44.02 -27.91 -27.02
C SER A 79 -45.07 -29.02 -26.89
N GLN A 80 -44.85 -30.20 -27.50
CA GLN A 80 -45.82 -31.32 -27.48
C GLN A 80 -45.58 -32.38 -26.39
N GLN A 81 -44.62 -32.20 -25.49
CA GLN A 81 -44.43 -33.05 -24.30
C GLN A 81 -44.78 -32.30 -23.00
N SER A 82 -46.01 -31.80 -22.90
CA SER A 82 -46.59 -31.43 -21.62
C SER A 82 -48.08 -31.77 -21.64
N GLY A 83 -48.43 -32.92 -21.07
CA GLY A 83 -49.82 -33.36 -21.01
C GLY A 83 -49.98 -34.79 -20.50
N LYS A 84 -49.88 -34.96 -19.18
CA LYS A 84 -50.75 -35.82 -18.32
C LYS A 84 -50.14 -35.92 -16.92
N ALA A 85 -50.66 -35.12 -16.00
CA ALA A 85 -50.50 -35.31 -14.57
C ALA A 85 -51.63 -36.24 -14.07
N ALA A 86 -51.28 -37.27 -13.31
CA ALA A 86 -52.21 -38.02 -12.46
C ALA A 86 -51.64 -38.04 -11.03
N VAL A 87 -52.55 -37.83 -10.08
CA VAL A 87 -52.32 -37.57 -8.65
C VAL A 87 -51.99 -38.86 -7.89
N ALA A 88 -50.96 -38.81 -7.04
CA ALA A 88 -50.85 -39.67 -5.85
C ALA A 88 -49.97 -38.99 -4.78
N ALA A 89 -50.42 -39.03 -3.53
CA ALA A 89 -49.83 -38.37 -2.35
C ALA A 89 -48.77 -39.29 -1.65
N PRO A 90 -48.08 -38.84 -0.59
CA PRO A 90 -46.62 -38.85 -0.50
C PRO A 90 -46.05 -40.08 0.23
N THR A 91 -44.88 -40.55 -0.21
CA THR A 91 -44.08 -41.52 0.56
C THR A 91 -42.80 -40.86 1.02
N VAL A 92 -42.67 -40.74 2.35
CA VAL A 92 -41.46 -40.32 3.06
C VAL A 92 -40.37 -41.36 2.80
N LEU A 93 -39.29 -40.97 2.12
CA LEU A 93 -38.10 -41.82 1.97
C LEU A 93 -36.97 -41.24 2.82
N GLN A 94 -36.77 -41.87 3.98
CA GLN A 94 -35.56 -41.77 4.77
C GLN A 94 -34.36 -42.18 3.91
N LEU A 95 -33.39 -41.27 3.75
CA LEU A 95 -32.04 -41.64 3.34
C LEU A 95 -31.22 -41.96 4.59
N LYS A 96 -30.89 -43.25 4.75
CA LYS A 96 -29.82 -43.69 5.66
C LYS A 96 -28.45 -43.27 5.09
N PRO A 97 -27.52 -42.81 5.94
CA PRO A 97 -26.18 -42.42 5.50
C PRO A 97 -25.37 -43.67 5.21
N SER A 98 -25.15 -43.97 3.92
CA SER A 98 -24.22 -45.02 3.52
C SER A 98 -22.82 -44.42 3.49
N ALA A 99 -22.00 -44.92 4.40
CA ALA A 99 -20.57 -44.70 4.50
C ALA A 99 -19.88 -44.81 3.13
N PHE A 100 -19.41 -43.68 2.61
CA PHE A 100 -18.29 -43.69 1.69
C PHE A 100 -17.03 -43.76 2.54
N PHE A 101 -16.40 -44.92 2.49
CA PHE A 101 -15.08 -45.16 3.05
C PHE A 101 -14.13 -44.01 2.67
N SER A 102 -13.54 -43.45 3.71
CA SER A 102 -12.33 -42.65 3.69
C SER A 102 -11.29 -43.35 2.82
N GLN A 103 -11.22 -42.94 1.56
CA GLN A 103 -9.93 -42.95 0.90
C GLN A 103 -9.11 -41.90 1.64
N SER A 104 -8.04 -42.34 2.30
CA SER A 104 -6.96 -41.47 2.72
C SER A 104 -6.41 -40.79 1.46
N ARG A 105 -7.07 -39.70 1.04
CA ARG A 105 -6.40 -38.68 0.25
C ARG A 105 -5.24 -38.29 1.15
N PHE A 106 -4.03 -38.62 0.73
CA PHE A 106 -2.89 -37.80 1.10
C PHE A 106 -3.34 -36.38 0.77
N PHE A 107 -3.79 -35.63 1.79
CA PHE A 107 -3.99 -34.20 1.66
C PHE A 107 -2.60 -33.70 1.31
N ARG A 108 -2.33 -33.49 0.01
CA ARG A 108 -1.28 -32.57 -0.37
C ARG A 108 -1.68 -31.30 0.35
N LEU A 109 -0.93 -30.96 1.39
CA LEU A 109 -1.03 -29.68 2.05
C LEU A 109 -0.98 -28.65 0.94
N ASP A 110 -2.10 -27.97 0.74
CA ASP A 110 -2.15 -26.87 -0.19
C ASP A 110 -1.19 -25.81 0.36
N PRO A 111 -0.05 -25.57 -0.31
CA PRO A 111 0.94 -24.61 0.18
C PRO A 111 0.35 -23.21 0.31
N CYS A 112 -0.73 -22.90 -0.43
CA CYS A 112 -1.40 -21.61 -0.44
C CYS A 112 -2.70 -21.59 0.36
N GLY A 113 -3.03 -22.66 1.09
CA GLY A 113 -4.26 -22.71 1.89
C GLY A 113 -4.32 -21.56 2.90
N GLY A 114 -5.38 -20.73 2.82
CA GLY A 114 -5.54 -19.55 3.67
C GLY A 114 -4.66 -18.35 3.28
N ARG A 115 -3.99 -18.42 2.12
CA ARG A 115 -3.06 -17.41 1.61
C ARG A 115 -3.38 -16.92 0.20
N TYR A 116 -4.49 -17.37 -0.39
CA TYR A 116 -4.83 -17.01 -1.77
C TYR A 116 -5.27 -15.55 -1.87
N VAL A 117 -4.71 -14.86 -2.86
CA VAL A 117 -5.08 -13.48 -3.18
C VAL A 117 -5.60 -13.41 -4.60
N TYR A 118 -6.82 -12.91 -4.77
CA TYR A 118 -7.32 -12.49 -6.07
C TYR A 118 -7.05 -11.00 -6.24
N MET A 119 -6.46 -10.61 -7.36
CA MET A 119 -6.18 -9.21 -7.67
C MET A 119 -7.12 -8.76 -8.78
N TYR A 120 -7.82 -7.65 -8.56
CA TYR A 120 -8.68 -7.10 -9.62
C TYR A 120 -7.86 -6.68 -10.84
N ASP A 121 -8.38 -7.03 -12.02
CA ASP A 121 -8.01 -6.38 -13.27
C ASP A 121 -8.79 -5.07 -13.40
N LEU A 122 -8.24 -4.01 -12.80
CA LEU A 122 -8.86 -2.68 -12.83
C LEU A 122 -8.71 -2.02 -14.20
N PRO A 123 -9.71 -1.23 -14.65
CA PRO A 123 -9.53 -0.33 -15.79
C PRO A 123 -8.24 0.50 -15.65
N PRO A 124 -7.41 0.62 -16.72
CA PRO A 124 -6.09 1.26 -16.66
C PRO A 124 -6.06 2.67 -16.06
N ARG A 125 -7.17 3.41 -16.13
CA ARG A 125 -7.34 4.73 -15.51
C ARG A 125 -7.07 4.77 -14.01
N PHE A 126 -7.21 3.64 -13.32
CA PHE A 126 -6.99 3.51 -11.88
C PHE A 126 -5.52 3.18 -11.53
N ASN A 127 -4.68 2.85 -12.51
CA ASN A 127 -3.27 2.52 -12.27
C ASN A 127 -2.33 2.90 -13.42
N ALA A 128 -2.28 2.13 -14.49
CA ALA A 128 -1.29 2.25 -15.56
C ALA A 128 -1.36 3.61 -16.26
N ASP A 129 -2.55 4.19 -16.40
CA ASP A 129 -2.69 5.52 -17.01
C ASP A 129 -2.17 6.62 -16.08
N LEU A 130 -2.29 6.47 -14.75
CA LEU A 130 -1.71 7.41 -13.78
C LEU A 130 -0.19 7.40 -13.84
N VAL A 131 0.43 6.23 -14.03
CA VAL A 131 1.90 6.13 -14.25
C VAL A 131 2.29 6.80 -15.56
N ARG A 132 1.58 6.54 -16.66
CA ARG A 132 1.84 7.20 -17.96
C ARG A 132 1.64 8.70 -17.91
N GLN A 133 0.86 9.21 -16.95
CA GLN A 133 0.59 10.61 -16.71
C GLN A 133 1.41 11.21 -15.57
N CYS A 134 2.51 10.56 -15.13
CA CYS A 134 3.36 11.02 -14.03
C CYS A 134 3.80 12.50 -14.15
N GLY A 135 3.96 13.02 -15.37
CA GLY A 135 4.33 14.42 -15.63
C GLY A 135 3.23 15.45 -15.35
N ARG A 136 2.00 15.03 -15.03
CA ARG A 136 0.89 15.93 -14.70
C ARG A 136 0.90 16.42 -13.25
N VAL A 137 1.81 15.91 -12.41
CA VAL A 137 1.89 16.32 -10.99
C VAL A 137 2.41 17.77 -10.92
N PRO A 138 1.61 18.75 -10.44
CA PRO A 138 1.87 20.19 -10.63
C PRO A 138 3.16 20.74 -10.00
N ILE A 139 3.77 20.01 -9.05
CA ILE A 139 4.84 20.51 -8.19
C ILE A 139 6.17 19.76 -8.44
N SER A 140 6.18 18.68 -9.22
CA SER A 140 7.38 17.87 -9.41
C SER A 140 7.42 17.24 -10.81
N SER A 141 8.31 17.75 -11.67
CA SER A 141 8.73 17.09 -12.91
C SER A 141 9.48 15.77 -12.67
N HIS A 142 9.77 15.43 -11.42
CA HIS A 142 10.56 14.25 -11.06
C HIS A 142 9.74 12.99 -10.76
N VAL A 143 8.40 13.08 -10.65
CA VAL A 143 7.57 11.90 -10.34
C VAL A 143 7.74 10.79 -11.38
N CYS A 144 7.98 11.13 -12.65
CA CYS A 144 8.27 10.14 -13.68
C CYS A 144 9.55 9.34 -13.41
N LYS A 145 10.55 9.94 -12.76
CA LYS A 145 11.72 9.19 -12.29
C LYS A 145 11.31 8.23 -11.18
N ASP A 146 10.46 8.67 -10.24
CA ASP A 146 10.12 7.92 -9.03
C ASP A 146 9.28 6.67 -9.35
N VAL A 147 8.40 6.74 -10.36
CA VAL A 147 7.59 5.60 -10.81
C VAL A 147 8.40 4.56 -11.61
N SER A 148 9.64 4.88 -12.01
CA SER A 148 10.51 3.94 -12.72
C SER A 148 10.91 2.76 -11.81
N HIS A 149 11.41 1.68 -12.42
CA HIS A 149 11.89 0.49 -11.70
C HIS A 149 10.87 -0.06 -10.69
N ASP A 150 9.62 -0.22 -11.12
CA ASP A 150 8.52 -0.69 -10.27
C ASP A 150 8.27 0.21 -9.03
N GLY A 151 8.54 1.52 -9.14
CA GLY A 151 8.36 2.50 -8.07
C GLY A 151 9.59 2.69 -7.16
N PHE A 152 10.72 2.04 -7.46
CA PHE A 152 11.97 2.26 -6.72
C PHE A 152 12.73 3.50 -7.16
N GLY A 153 12.44 4.04 -8.34
CA GLY A 153 13.23 5.11 -8.91
C GLY A 153 14.59 4.64 -9.46
N PRO A 154 15.46 5.56 -9.89
CA PRO A 154 16.77 5.22 -10.44
C PRO A 154 17.68 4.52 -9.42
N PRO A 155 18.52 3.55 -9.86
CA PRO A 155 19.52 2.95 -8.97
C PRO A 155 20.55 3.99 -8.51
N ILE A 156 21.02 3.88 -7.28
CA ILE A 156 22.06 4.74 -6.71
C ILE A 156 23.43 4.06 -6.90
N PRO A 157 24.27 4.52 -7.85
CA PRO A 157 25.56 3.89 -8.11
C PRO A 157 26.53 4.09 -6.95
N GLY A 158 27.45 3.13 -6.76
CA GLY A 158 28.53 3.22 -5.78
C GLY A 158 28.09 3.27 -4.31
N GLY A 159 26.84 2.88 -4.00
CA GLY A 159 26.29 2.97 -2.65
C GLY A 159 26.05 4.40 -2.18
N GLY A 160 25.95 5.37 -3.10
CA GLY A 160 25.74 6.78 -2.77
C GLY A 160 26.95 7.44 -2.12
N GLU A 161 26.75 8.64 -1.58
CA GLU A 161 27.84 9.45 -1.04
C GLU A 161 28.56 8.73 0.12
N GLY A 162 29.89 8.58 0.00
CA GLY A 162 30.73 7.92 0.98
C GLY A 162 30.39 6.43 1.21
N GLY A 163 29.75 5.77 0.23
CA GLY A 163 29.25 4.41 0.37
C GLY A 163 28.22 4.28 1.49
N SER A 164 27.40 5.31 1.72
CA SER A 164 26.44 5.35 2.81
C SER A 164 25.35 4.27 2.72
N LEU A 165 25.04 3.80 1.52
CA LEU A 165 24.13 2.70 1.17
C LEU A 165 24.90 1.47 0.62
N PRO A 166 24.25 0.31 0.47
CA PRO A 166 24.83 -0.84 -0.21
C PRO A 166 25.16 -0.56 -1.67
N GLU A 167 26.24 -1.16 -2.20
CA GLU A 167 26.61 -1.03 -3.61
C GLU A 167 25.56 -1.61 -4.57
N ARG A 168 24.78 -2.59 -4.12
CA ARG A 168 23.72 -3.24 -4.89
C ARG A 168 22.41 -3.18 -4.13
N GLY A 169 21.31 -2.97 -4.85
CA GLY A 169 19.97 -2.86 -4.27
C GLY A 169 19.68 -1.49 -3.66
N ALA A 170 20.51 -0.47 -3.93
CA ALA A 170 20.24 0.91 -3.53
C ALA A 170 19.51 1.67 -4.65
N TYR A 171 18.42 2.33 -4.32
CA TYR A 171 17.59 3.10 -5.26
C TYR A 171 17.15 4.44 -4.66
N ASP A 172 16.92 5.43 -5.51
CA ASP A 172 16.40 6.75 -5.12
C ASP A 172 14.88 6.71 -4.93
N THR A 173 14.46 5.89 -3.96
CA THR A 173 13.06 5.59 -3.68
C THR A 173 12.36 6.76 -2.99
N ASP A 174 11.34 7.30 -3.67
CA ASP A 174 10.47 8.32 -3.09
C ASP A 174 9.46 7.75 -2.09
N GLN A 175 9.14 8.56 -1.08
CA GLN A 175 8.26 8.19 0.03
C GLN A 175 6.82 7.86 -0.39
N PHE A 176 6.36 8.33 -1.56
CA PHE A 176 4.98 8.16 -2.02
C PHE A 176 4.77 6.98 -3.01
N MET A 177 5.82 6.19 -3.29
CA MET A 177 5.76 5.11 -4.28
C MET A 177 5.25 3.76 -3.73
N LEU A 178 4.82 3.73 -2.46
CA LEU A 178 4.45 2.50 -1.77
C LEU A 178 3.37 1.68 -2.51
N SER A 179 2.37 2.31 -3.12
CA SER A 179 1.31 1.58 -3.86
C SER A 179 1.85 0.84 -5.09
N ILE A 180 2.81 1.44 -5.81
CA ILE A 180 3.45 0.84 -6.99
C ILE A 180 4.37 -0.30 -6.56
N ILE A 181 5.20 -0.08 -5.53
CA ILE A 181 6.10 -1.09 -4.96
C ILE A 181 5.31 -2.31 -4.48
N PHE A 182 4.23 -2.06 -3.73
CA PHE A 182 3.36 -3.12 -3.22
C PHE A 182 2.69 -3.90 -4.35
N HIS A 183 2.19 -3.21 -5.39
CA HIS A 183 1.60 -3.86 -6.56
C HIS A 183 2.64 -4.68 -7.35
N ALA A 184 3.87 -4.19 -7.51
CA ALA A 184 4.96 -4.95 -8.15
C ALA A 184 5.32 -6.22 -7.39
N ARG A 185 5.28 -6.17 -6.05
CA ARG A 185 5.43 -7.35 -5.20
C ARG A 185 4.25 -8.30 -5.29
N MET A 186 3.02 -7.78 -5.25
CA MET A 186 1.81 -8.58 -5.35
C MET A 186 1.75 -9.34 -6.68
N ARG A 187 2.13 -8.72 -7.81
CA ARG A 187 2.20 -9.37 -9.14
C ARG A 187 3.09 -10.60 -9.20
N ARG A 188 3.98 -10.81 -8.22
CA ARG A 188 4.91 -11.95 -8.13
C ARG A 188 4.68 -12.79 -6.87
N TYR A 189 3.58 -12.56 -6.18
CA TYR A 189 3.20 -13.32 -5.01
C TYR A 189 2.79 -14.75 -5.42
N GLU A 190 3.34 -15.75 -4.74
CA GLU A 190 3.22 -17.16 -5.10
C GLU A 190 1.79 -17.71 -5.03
N CYS A 191 0.94 -17.11 -4.19
CA CYS A 191 -0.45 -17.53 -3.99
C CYS A 191 -1.45 -16.57 -4.66
N LEU A 192 -1.06 -15.92 -5.74
CA LEU A 192 -2.03 -15.25 -6.62
C LEU A 192 -2.94 -16.30 -7.29
N THR A 193 -4.25 -16.08 -7.25
CA THR A 193 -5.24 -16.90 -7.94
C THR A 193 -5.98 -16.08 -8.99
N ALA A 194 -6.33 -16.72 -10.11
CA ALA A 194 -7.23 -16.15 -11.12
C ALA A 194 -8.70 -16.43 -10.80
N ASP A 195 -8.97 -17.36 -9.86
CA ASP A 195 -10.32 -17.70 -9.40
C ASP A 195 -10.66 -16.89 -8.14
N PRO A 196 -11.60 -15.92 -8.22
CA PRO A 196 -12.02 -15.16 -7.05
C PRO A 196 -12.72 -16.01 -5.98
N ALA A 197 -13.31 -17.15 -6.33
CA ALA A 197 -13.96 -18.03 -5.36
C ALA A 197 -12.97 -18.77 -4.45
N ALA A 198 -11.73 -18.97 -4.93
CA ALA A 198 -10.64 -19.56 -4.15
C ALA A 198 -9.89 -18.54 -3.28
N ALA A 199 -10.19 -17.25 -3.40
CA ALA A 199 -9.44 -16.19 -2.74
C ALA A 199 -9.81 -16.03 -1.26
N ASP A 200 -8.79 -15.94 -0.41
CA ASP A 200 -8.96 -15.55 0.99
C ASP A 200 -9.14 -14.03 1.11
N VAL A 201 -8.41 -13.28 0.28
CA VAL A 201 -8.36 -11.81 0.25
C VAL A 201 -8.41 -11.30 -1.19
N VAL A 202 -9.02 -10.14 -1.39
CA VAL A 202 -9.08 -9.46 -2.70
C VAL A 202 -8.25 -8.17 -2.68
N TYR A 203 -7.28 -8.04 -3.60
CA TYR A 203 -6.45 -6.84 -3.73
C TYR A 203 -6.99 -5.88 -4.78
N ILE A 204 -7.08 -4.58 -4.42
CA ILE A 204 -7.46 -3.47 -5.28
C ILE A 204 -6.20 -2.68 -5.68
N PRO A 205 -5.62 -2.88 -6.88
CA PRO A 205 -4.41 -2.18 -7.33
C PRO A 205 -4.71 -0.76 -7.83
N PHE A 206 -5.32 0.08 -6.98
CA PHE A 206 -5.58 1.50 -7.26
C PHE A 206 -4.41 2.38 -6.80
N TYR A 207 -3.85 3.20 -7.69
CA TYR A 207 -2.76 4.12 -7.37
C TYR A 207 -3.27 5.45 -6.80
N ALA A 208 -4.01 5.37 -5.68
CA ALA A 208 -4.66 6.50 -5.03
C ALA A 208 -3.70 7.67 -4.74
N GLY A 209 -2.46 7.37 -4.36
CA GLY A 209 -1.44 8.35 -4.04
C GLY A 209 -0.98 9.17 -5.24
N LEU A 210 -0.87 8.57 -6.43
CA LEU A 210 -0.55 9.30 -7.66
C LEU A 210 -1.71 10.19 -8.08
N ASP A 211 -2.94 9.67 -8.04
CA ASP A 211 -4.14 10.47 -8.31
C ASP A 211 -4.25 11.66 -7.35
N ALA A 212 -4.04 11.43 -6.06
CA ALA A 212 -4.02 12.49 -5.06
C ALA A 212 -2.92 13.51 -5.34
N ALA A 213 -1.70 13.08 -5.72
CA ALA A 213 -0.62 14.01 -6.07
C ALA A 213 -0.95 14.90 -7.28
N MET A 214 -1.75 14.42 -8.23
CA MET A 214 -2.20 15.20 -9.39
C MET A 214 -3.29 16.22 -9.04
N HIS A 215 -4.15 15.92 -8.05
CA HIS A 215 -5.40 16.67 -7.85
C HIS A 215 -5.53 17.38 -6.51
N LEU A 216 -4.74 17.06 -5.47
CA LEU A 216 -4.96 17.59 -4.10
C LEU A 216 -4.86 19.12 -3.97
N SER A 217 -4.06 19.78 -4.83
CA SER A 217 -3.96 21.24 -4.85
C SER A 217 -5.13 21.92 -5.59
N ASN A 218 -6.01 21.15 -6.22
CA ASN A 218 -7.15 21.68 -6.96
C ASN A 218 -8.20 22.26 -6.00
N GLN A 219 -8.70 23.45 -6.32
CA GLN A 219 -9.76 24.10 -5.53
C GLN A 219 -11.12 23.45 -5.76
N ASP A 220 -11.33 22.79 -6.90
CA ASP A 220 -12.53 22.02 -7.18
C ASP A 220 -12.48 20.65 -6.49
N LEU A 221 -13.31 20.49 -5.45
CA LEU A 221 -13.42 19.24 -4.68
C LEU A 221 -13.95 18.08 -5.53
N ALA A 222 -14.78 18.35 -6.54
CA ALA A 222 -15.29 17.30 -7.42
C ALA A 222 -14.14 16.67 -8.22
N VAL A 223 -13.16 17.47 -8.64
CA VAL A 223 -11.96 16.97 -9.33
C VAL A 223 -11.10 16.12 -8.40
N ARG A 224 -10.95 16.53 -7.13
CA ARG A 224 -10.21 15.74 -6.11
C ARG A 224 -10.84 14.39 -5.82
N ASP A 225 -12.17 14.31 -5.90
CA ASP A 225 -12.92 13.11 -5.55
C ASP A 225 -13.22 12.20 -6.74
N ALA A 226 -13.18 12.71 -7.98
CA ALA A 226 -13.72 12.05 -9.17
C ALA A 226 -13.28 10.60 -9.32
N LEU A 227 -11.97 10.32 -9.32
CA LEU A 227 -11.46 8.98 -9.54
C LEU A 227 -11.76 8.02 -8.37
N SER A 228 -11.84 8.55 -7.15
CA SER A 228 -12.21 7.76 -5.96
C SER A 228 -13.68 7.34 -5.99
N ARG A 229 -14.58 8.23 -6.43
CA ARG A 229 -16.01 7.92 -6.63
C ARG A 229 -16.21 6.89 -7.74
N ASP A 230 -15.52 7.11 -8.85
CA ASP A 230 -15.52 6.23 -10.01
C ASP A 230 -15.04 4.81 -9.69
N LEU A 231 -14.05 4.68 -8.80
CA LEU A 231 -13.59 3.39 -8.30
C LEU A 231 -14.70 2.70 -7.49
N MET A 232 -15.39 3.44 -6.63
CA MET A 232 -16.47 2.88 -5.82
C MET A 232 -17.66 2.42 -6.64
N ASP A 233 -18.09 3.20 -7.63
CA ASP A 233 -19.11 2.79 -8.58
C ASP A 233 -18.72 1.53 -9.36
N TRP A 234 -17.43 1.38 -9.66
CA TRP A 234 -16.90 0.19 -10.32
C TRP A 234 -16.90 -1.03 -9.38
N LEU A 235 -16.44 -0.86 -8.13
CA LEU A 235 -16.35 -1.93 -7.12
C LEU A 235 -17.74 -2.42 -6.71
N ALA A 236 -18.69 -1.52 -6.46
CA ALA A 236 -20.06 -1.85 -6.04
C ALA A 236 -20.79 -2.76 -7.04
N ARG A 237 -20.35 -2.80 -8.31
CA ARG A 237 -20.89 -3.67 -9.36
C ARG A 237 -20.31 -5.09 -9.36
N ARG A 238 -19.21 -5.33 -8.65
CA ARG A 238 -18.46 -6.59 -8.66
C ARG A 238 -19.04 -7.63 -7.70
N PRO A 239 -19.24 -8.89 -8.12
CA PRO A 239 -19.70 -9.94 -7.23
C PRO A 239 -18.72 -10.17 -6.06
N GLU A 240 -17.42 -10.03 -6.31
CA GLU A 240 -16.38 -10.20 -5.28
C GLU A 240 -16.52 -9.14 -4.18
N TRP A 241 -16.85 -7.89 -4.53
CA TRP A 241 -17.12 -6.84 -3.53
C TRP A 241 -18.36 -7.14 -2.69
N ARG A 242 -19.44 -7.58 -3.34
CA ARG A 242 -20.72 -7.87 -2.65
C ARG A 242 -20.65 -9.08 -1.74
N ALA A 243 -19.77 -10.04 -2.01
CA ALA A 243 -19.66 -11.29 -1.25
C ALA A 243 -19.43 -11.06 0.25
N MET A 244 -18.60 -10.07 0.61
CA MET A 244 -18.26 -9.72 1.99
C MET A 244 -18.40 -8.21 2.27
N GLY A 245 -19.02 -7.46 1.35
CA GLY A 245 -19.24 -6.01 1.48
C GLY A 245 -17.94 -5.23 1.67
N GLY A 246 -16.86 -5.63 1.00
CA GLY A 246 -15.54 -5.00 1.12
C GLY A 246 -14.65 -5.54 2.27
N ARG A 247 -15.18 -6.36 3.20
CA ARG A 247 -14.45 -6.76 4.42
C ARG A 247 -13.26 -7.68 4.19
N ASP A 248 -13.16 -8.30 3.01
CA ASP A 248 -12.06 -9.12 2.54
C ASP A 248 -11.16 -8.42 1.52
N HIS A 249 -11.39 -7.12 1.27
CA HIS A 249 -10.60 -6.31 0.34
C HIS A 249 -9.46 -5.60 1.05
N LEU A 250 -8.35 -5.45 0.33
CA LEU A 250 -7.21 -4.62 0.72
C LEU A 250 -6.87 -3.61 -0.38
N LEU A 251 -6.51 -2.39 0.02
CA LEU A 251 -6.05 -1.31 -0.86
C LEU A 251 -4.81 -0.64 -0.28
N VAL A 252 -3.80 -0.37 -1.11
CA VAL A 252 -2.59 0.36 -0.67
C VAL A 252 -2.59 1.75 -1.28
N SER A 253 -2.67 2.79 -0.46
CA SER A 253 -2.89 4.16 -0.94
C SER A 253 -1.62 4.79 -1.51
N GLY A 254 -0.45 4.53 -0.92
CA GLY A 254 0.82 5.11 -1.32
C GLY A 254 1.18 6.43 -0.61
N ARG A 255 0.21 7.10 0.03
CA ARG A 255 0.43 8.31 0.85
C ARG A 255 -0.17 8.15 2.25
N GLY A 256 -0.04 9.16 3.10
CA GLY A 256 -0.62 9.14 4.44
C GLY A 256 -2.14 9.14 4.39
N THR A 257 -2.79 8.49 5.36
CA THR A 257 -4.26 8.44 5.48
C THR A 257 -4.93 9.83 5.44
N TRP A 258 -4.21 10.86 5.91
CA TRP A 258 -4.67 12.25 5.96
C TRP A 258 -5.05 12.84 4.60
N ASP A 259 -4.49 12.30 3.51
CA ASP A 259 -4.84 12.70 2.15
C ASP A 259 -6.18 12.13 1.66
N PHE A 260 -6.80 11.21 2.41
CA PHE A 260 -7.96 10.43 1.98
C PHE A 260 -9.14 10.47 2.97
N LEU A 261 -8.97 11.13 4.10
CA LEU A 261 -9.93 11.21 5.21
C LEU A 261 -10.76 12.52 5.22
N ARG A 262 -10.78 13.28 4.14
CA ARG A 262 -11.61 14.50 4.09
C ARG A 262 -13.08 14.11 4.19
N SER A 263 -13.84 14.70 5.12
CA SER A 263 -15.29 14.49 5.15
C SER A 263 -15.94 15.00 3.84
N PRO A 264 -16.95 14.33 3.27
CA PRO A 264 -17.63 14.77 2.06
C PRO A 264 -18.17 16.21 2.15
N ASP A 265 -18.62 16.60 3.35
CA ASP A 265 -19.17 17.93 3.64
C ASP A 265 -18.10 18.99 4.00
N SER A 266 -16.82 18.62 3.99
CA SER A 266 -15.70 19.50 4.34
C SER A 266 -14.93 19.98 3.10
N THR A 267 -14.50 21.25 3.14
CA THR A 267 -13.65 21.88 2.12
C THR A 267 -12.15 21.77 2.42
N GLY A 268 -11.76 21.02 3.46
CA GLY A 268 -10.38 20.92 3.94
C GLY A 268 -9.41 20.18 3.01
N TRP A 269 -8.26 19.79 3.55
CA TRP A 269 -7.25 18.98 2.86
C TRP A 269 -7.74 17.54 2.60
N GLY A 270 -7.20 16.85 1.59
CA GLY A 270 -7.50 15.45 1.26
C GLY A 270 -8.64 15.23 0.23
N ASN A 271 -8.81 14.02 -0.26
CA ASN A 271 -10.01 13.59 -0.98
C ASN A 271 -10.88 12.73 -0.07
N THR A 272 -12.00 12.25 -0.61
CA THR A 272 -13.00 11.46 0.13
C THR A 272 -12.82 9.95 -0.01
N LEU A 273 -11.70 9.43 -0.52
CA LEU A 273 -11.57 7.98 -0.81
C LEU A 273 -11.95 7.09 0.37
N MET A 274 -11.56 7.43 1.60
CA MET A 274 -11.85 6.63 2.81
C MET A 274 -13.14 7.04 3.52
N THR A 275 -13.86 8.05 3.03
CA THR A 275 -15.04 8.63 3.69
C THR A 275 -16.26 8.73 2.76
N TYR A 276 -16.10 8.46 1.47
CA TYR A 276 -17.11 8.67 0.43
C TYR A 276 -18.34 7.79 0.60
N ASP A 277 -18.13 6.49 0.83
CA ASP A 277 -19.19 5.50 1.00
C ASP A 277 -18.88 4.64 2.24
N LEU A 278 -19.87 4.41 3.08
CA LEU A 278 -19.73 3.51 4.23
C LEU A 278 -19.26 2.11 3.82
N ALA A 279 -19.59 1.65 2.62
CA ALA A 279 -19.13 0.37 2.09
C ALA A 279 -17.62 0.34 1.89
N ILE A 280 -16.98 1.43 1.42
CA ILE A 280 -15.52 1.42 1.22
C ILE A 280 -14.77 1.30 2.54
N ARG A 281 -15.37 1.80 3.63
CA ARG A 281 -14.80 1.78 4.98
C ARG A 281 -14.64 0.37 5.55
N ASN A 282 -15.28 -0.64 4.95
CA ASN A 282 -15.11 -2.04 5.33
C ASN A 282 -13.79 -2.64 4.82
N ALA A 283 -13.23 -2.09 3.74
CA ALA A 283 -11.96 -2.52 3.17
C ALA A 283 -10.79 -2.17 4.09
N THR A 284 -9.75 -2.99 4.03
CA THR A 284 -8.50 -2.74 4.75
C THR A 284 -7.63 -1.78 3.94
N PHE A 285 -7.38 -0.60 4.46
CA PHE A 285 -6.49 0.39 3.86
C PHE A 285 -5.08 0.26 4.44
N LEU A 286 -4.08 0.22 3.56
CA LEU A 286 -2.68 0.26 3.93
C LEU A 286 -2.09 1.58 3.42
N SER A 287 -1.56 2.38 4.32
CA SER A 287 -1.05 3.72 4.02
C SER A 287 0.33 3.93 4.66
N THR A 288 1.06 4.97 4.27
CA THR A 288 2.36 5.27 4.91
C THR A 288 2.19 5.85 6.32
N GLU A 289 0.97 6.28 6.66
CA GLU A 289 0.54 6.68 8.00
C GLU A 289 -0.93 6.32 8.17
N ALA A 290 -1.33 5.94 9.37
CA ALA A 290 -2.69 5.58 9.78
C ALA A 290 -3.23 6.52 10.86
N SER A 291 -4.56 6.62 10.93
CA SER A 291 -5.26 7.49 11.84
C SER A 291 -5.47 6.74 13.15
N PRO A 292 -5.13 7.32 14.31
CA PRO A 292 -5.46 6.71 15.60
C PRO A 292 -6.97 6.71 15.89
N ARG A 293 -7.79 7.25 14.98
CA ARG A 293 -9.26 7.38 15.14
C ARG A 293 -10.06 6.60 14.10
N HIS A 294 -9.42 5.98 13.12
CA HIS A 294 -10.10 5.22 12.08
C HIS A 294 -9.67 3.75 12.19
N GLY A 295 -10.61 2.83 12.03
CA GLY A 295 -10.42 1.43 12.45
C GLY A 295 -9.84 0.50 11.39
N ASN A 296 -9.96 0.87 10.12
CA ASN A 296 -9.62 -0.01 8.99
C ASN A 296 -8.43 0.48 8.17
N ASP A 297 -7.68 1.49 8.63
CA ASP A 297 -6.42 1.93 8.05
C ASP A 297 -5.22 1.56 8.93
N PHE A 298 -4.21 0.95 8.32
CA PHE A 298 -3.01 0.46 9.00
C PHE A 298 -1.76 1.03 8.34
N ALA A 299 -0.79 1.45 9.15
CA ALA A 299 0.41 2.08 8.62
C ALA A 299 1.45 1.03 8.24
N LEU A 300 2.00 1.18 7.04
CA LEU A 300 3.17 0.45 6.57
C LEU A 300 4.40 1.36 6.60
N PRO A 301 5.59 0.80 6.88
CA PRO A 301 6.85 1.52 6.78
C PRO A 301 6.97 2.30 5.48
N PHE A 302 7.43 3.55 5.56
CA PHE A 302 7.74 4.31 4.35
C PHE A 302 8.81 3.57 3.53
N PRO A 303 8.72 3.57 2.19
CA PRO A 303 9.75 3.02 1.34
C PRO A 303 11.13 3.65 1.65
N SER A 304 12.11 2.80 1.96
CA SER A 304 13.50 3.19 2.16
C SER A 304 14.33 2.95 0.89
N HIS A 305 15.59 3.38 0.89
CA HIS A 305 16.45 3.31 -0.30
C HIS A 305 17.05 1.93 -0.57
N PHE A 306 16.83 0.94 0.31
CA PHE A 306 17.44 -0.38 0.20
C PHE A 306 16.41 -1.46 -0.13
N HIS A 307 16.58 -2.08 -1.30
CA HIS A 307 15.72 -3.11 -1.87
C HIS A 307 16.55 -4.36 -2.21
N PRO A 308 16.83 -5.23 -1.23
CA PRO A 308 17.68 -6.41 -1.43
C PRO A 308 17.03 -7.46 -2.35
N THR A 309 17.88 -8.26 -2.98
CA THR A 309 17.52 -9.42 -3.82
C THR A 309 17.90 -10.76 -3.19
N SER A 310 18.60 -10.79 -2.06
CA SER A 310 19.09 -12.02 -1.41
C SER A 310 19.25 -11.86 0.10
N ASP A 311 19.21 -12.97 0.86
CA ASP A 311 19.46 -12.97 2.31
C ASP A 311 20.85 -12.41 2.67
N ALA A 312 21.87 -12.71 1.84
CA ALA A 312 23.25 -12.26 2.05
C ALA A 312 23.40 -10.73 2.04
N GLN A 313 22.60 -10.02 1.24
CA GLN A 313 22.59 -8.56 1.25
C GLN A 313 22.00 -8.01 2.55
N VAL A 314 20.98 -8.67 3.09
CA VAL A 314 20.34 -8.28 4.35
C VAL A 314 21.29 -8.51 5.51
N THR A 315 21.86 -9.71 5.63
CA THR A 315 22.80 -10.05 6.70
C THR A 315 24.05 -9.18 6.62
N GLY A 316 24.61 -9.00 5.42
CA GLY A 316 25.75 -8.12 5.19
C GLY A 316 25.49 -6.68 5.60
N TRP A 317 24.27 -6.17 5.35
CA TRP A 317 23.87 -4.84 5.79
C TRP A 317 23.71 -4.73 7.31
N GLN A 318 23.05 -5.69 7.95
CA GLN A 318 22.92 -5.74 9.41
C GLN A 318 24.30 -5.77 10.09
N ASP A 319 25.20 -6.61 9.59
CA ASP A 319 26.57 -6.73 10.06
C ASP A 319 27.38 -5.44 9.89
N ARG A 320 27.17 -4.74 8.77
CA ARG A 320 27.73 -3.40 8.56
C ARG A 320 27.23 -2.42 9.62
N MET A 321 25.93 -2.43 9.94
CA MET A 321 25.35 -1.54 10.95
C MET A 321 25.83 -1.86 12.37
N ARG A 322 26.09 -3.14 12.68
CA ARG A 322 26.67 -3.58 13.97
C ARG A 322 28.09 -3.08 14.18
N ARG A 323 28.93 -3.11 13.14
CA ARG A 323 30.34 -2.72 13.20
C ARG A 323 30.58 -1.21 13.02
N ARG A 324 29.54 -0.43 12.80
CA ARG A 324 29.69 0.98 12.43
C ARG A 324 30.01 1.85 13.65
N ASP A 325 31.13 2.56 13.58
CA ASP A 325 31.49 3.57 14.57
C ASP A 325 30.57 4.79 14.47
N ARG A 326 30.10 5.28 15.62
CA ARG A 326 29.16 6.40 15.73
C ARG A 326 29.83 7.52 16.50
N ALA A 327 30.20 8.58 15.77
CA ALA A 327 30.91 9.73 16.31
C ALA A 327 30.00 10.65 17.15
N TRP A 328 28.70 10.66 16.84
CA TRP A 328 27.74 11.57 17.45
C TRP A 328 26.84 10.85 18.44
N LEU A 329 26.53 11.51 19.55
CA LEU A 329 25.52 10.99 20.47
C LEU A 329 24.15 11.02 19.79
N TRP A 330 23.82 12.13 19.15
CA TRP A 330 22.54 12.27 18.47
C TRP A 330 22.63 13.11 17.21
N CYS A 331 21.66 12.95 16.31
CA CYS A 331 21.57 13.77 15.12
C CYS A 331 20.15 14.14 14.75
N PHE A 332 20.03 15.17 13.92
CA PHE A 332 18.79 15.56 13.29
C PHE A 332 18.97 15.81 11.79
N ALA A 333 18.20 15.09 10.98
CA ALA A 333 18.05 15.37 9.55
C ALA A 333 16.74 16.16 9.35
N GLY A 334 16.85 17.43 8.98
CA GLY A 334 15.70 18.30 8.80
C GLY A 334 16.08 19.77 8.64
N TRP A 335 15.10 20.57 8.20
CA TRP A 335 15.28 22.00 7.92
C TRP A 335 14.26 22.83 8.72
N PRO A 336 14.60 24.07 9.12
CA PRO A 336 13.63 24.98 9.70
C PRO A 336 12.64 25.41 8.62
N ARG A 337 11.34 25.28 8.89
CA ARG A 337 10.32 25.90 8.03
C ARG A 337 10.03 27.31 8.54
N ALA A 338 9.64 28.22 7.65
CA ALA A 338 9.28 29.59 8.02
C ALA A 338 8.23 29.58 9.15
N GLN A 339 8.39 30.47 10.13
CA GLN A 339 7.48 30.56 11.27
C GLN A 339 6.03 30.76 10.79
N GLY A 340 5.10 30.00 11.36
CA GLY A 340 3.65 30.23 11.19
C GLY A 340 2.86 29.18 10.40
N ILE A 341 3.49 28.24 9.68
CA ILE A 341 2.76 27.16 8.99
C ILE A 341 3.49 25.82 9.20
N GLY A 342 2.89 24.93 9.99
CA GLY A 342 3.30 23.51 10.08
C GLY A 342 4.60 23.21 10.83
N MET A 343 5.14 24.16 11.61
CA MET A 343 6.18 23.85 12.60
C MET A 343 5.50 23.29 13.84
N GLY A 344 5.75 22.02 14.14
CA GLY A 344 5.76 21.63 15.54
C GLY A 344 6.87 22.43 16.24
N PRO A 345 6.59 23.20 17.31
CA PRO A 345 7.59 24.00 18.02
C PRO A 345 8.80 23.18 18.49
N GLU A 346 8.66 21.85 18.60
CA GLU A 346 9.74 20.93 18.94
C GLU A 346 10.89 20.92 17.93
N ARG A 347 10.65 21.17 16.63
CA ARG A 347 11.72 21.15 15.63
C ARG A 347 12.71 22.28 15.85
N ALA A 348 12.20 23.47 16.17
CA ALA A 348 13.05 24.62 16.47
C ALA A 348 13.93 24.35 17.68
N GLU A 349 13.36 23.78 18.74
CA GLU A 349 14.09 23.41 19.95
C GLU A 349 15.14 22.32 19.70
N ILE A 350 14.80 21.25 18.96
CA ILE A 350 15.75 20.21 18.55
C ILE A 350 16.95 20.83 17.82
N MET A 351 16.67 21.77 16.92
CA MET A 351 17.71 22.43 16.14
C MET A 351 18.59 23.34 16.98
N GLU A 352 17.99 24.12 17.88
CA GLU A 352 18.72 25.00 18.81
C GLU A 352 19.60 24.20 19.77
N GLN A 353 19.06 23.16 20.42
CA GLN A 353 19.84 22.29 21.31
C GLN A 353 20.98 21.60 20.57
N CYS A 354 20.77 21.21 19.30
CA CYS A 354 21.80 20.60 18.48
C CYS A 354 22.92 21.60 18.14
N GLY A 355 22.55 22.83 17.75
CA GLY A 355 23.51 23.90 17.43
C GLY A 355 24.39 24.30 18.61
N ASN A 356 23.89 24.12 19.84
CA ASN A 356 24.62 24.40 21.08
C ASN A 356 25.38 23.17 21.65
N SER A 357 25.33 22.02 20.98
CA SER A 357 25.95 20.77 21.45
C SER A 357 27.15 20.37 20.60
N SER A 358 28.27 20.04 21.25
CA SER A 358 29.43 19.41 20.60
C SER A 358 29.24 17.91 20.33
N ARG A 359 28.10 17.34 20.73
CA ARG A 359 27.77 15.91 20.59
C ARG A 359 26.63 15.66 19.61
N CYS A 360 26.12 16.71 18.99
CA CYS A 360 25.08 16.63 17.97
C CYS A 360 25.64 16.91 16.57
N SER A 361 25.09 16.22 15.57
CA SER A 361 25.27 16.58 14.17
C SER A 361 23.94 16.84 13.49
N MET A 362 23.90 17.84 12.62
CA MET A 362 22.72 18.19 11.86
C MET A 362 23.05 18.29 10.39
N LEU A 363 22.09 17.90 9.56
CA LEU A 363 22.17 18.08 8.12
C LEU A 363 20.95 18.90 7.67
N GLY A 364 21.24 19.98 6.95
CA GLY A 364 20.27 20.89 6.37
C GLY A 364 19.64 20.38 5.06
N LYS A 365 19.15 21.29 4.19
CA LYS A 365 18.39 21.01 2.95
C LYS A 365 18.99 19.81 2.19
N LEU A 366 18.17 18.80 1.94
CA LEU A 366 18.59 17.48 1.47
C LEU A 366 18.56 17.36 -0.05
N ASN A 367 19.61 16.76 -0.61
CA ASN A 367 19.46 15.81 -1.71
C ASN A 367 19.05 14.45 -1.11
N HIS A 368 18.34 13.62 -1.87
CA HIS A 368 17.60 12.44 -1.35
C HIS A 368 18.43 11.40 -0.57
N TYR A 369 19.74 11.28 -0.83
CA TYR A 369 20.62 10.23 -0.27
C TYR A 369 21.52 10.69 0.90
N VAL A 370 21.64 11.99 1.14
CA VAL A 370 22.53 12.57 2.18
C VAL A 370 22.13 12.17 3.63
N PRO A 371 20.86 11.86 3.97
CA PRO A 371 20.50 11.45 5.33
C PRO A 371 21.20 10.18 5.82
N MET A 372 21.40 9.18 4.97
CA MET A 372 21.89 7.85 5.41
C MET A 372 23.28 7.92 6.04
N ARG A 373 24.15 8.80 5.54
CA ARG A 373 25.49 9.02 6.12
C ARG A 373 25.39 9.61 7.52
N LEU A 374 24.56 10.63 7.70
CA LEU A 374 24.34 11.28 9.00
C LEU A 374 23.74 10.29 10.01
N LEU A 375 22.62 9.66 9.65
CA LEU A 375 21.91 8.72 10.53
C LEU A 375 22.82 7.55 10.93
N GLY A 376 23.64 7.05 10.00
CA GLY A 376 24.60 5.98 10.26
C GLY A 376 25.80 6.38 11.12
N SER A 377 25.95 7.66 11.50
CA SER A 377 27.07 8.18 12.31
C SER A 377 26.68 8.61 13.73
N ALA A 378 25.40 8.54 14.08
CA ALA A 378 24.88 8.94 15.38
C ALA A 378 24.27 7.76 16.14
N GLU A 379 24.25 7.79 17.48
CA GLU A 379 23.58 6.75 18.27
C GLU A 379 22.05 6.89 18.25
N PHE A 380 21.57 8.13 18.37
CA PHE A 380 20.15 8.47 18.45
C PHE A 380 19.73 9.43 17.32
N CYS A 381 18.59 9.16 16.69
CA CYS A 381 18.11 9.95 15.55
C CYS A 381 16.75 10.59 15.88
N MET A 382 16.72 11.92 15.90
CA MET A 382 15.51 12.67 16.24
C MET A 382 14.45 12.54 15.15
N GLN A 383 13.26 12.08 15.54
CA GLN A 383 12.08 11.90 14.69
C GLN A 383 10.88 12.75 15.15
N PRO A 384 10.97 14.11 15.13
CA PRO A 384 9.81 14.97 15.33
C PRO A 384 8.80 14.83 14.19
N ARG A 385 7.61 15.41 14.39
CA ARG A 385 6.55 15.41 13.39
C ARG A 385 6.95 16.20 12.14
N GLY A 386 6.36 15.79 11.01
CA GLY A 386 6.49 16.43 9.70
C GLY A 386 5.17 17.09 9.28
N ASP A 387 4.83 16.96 8.00
CA ASP A 387 3.47 17.26 7.51
C ASP A 387 2.44 16.28 8.13
N GLY A 388 2.87 15.06 8.43
CA GLY A 388 2.16 14.09 9.27
C GLY A 388 2.86 13.84 10.61
N TYR A 389 2.44 12.77 11.30
CA TYR A 389 3.06 12.36 12.56
C TYR A 389 4.41 11.67 12.35
N THR A 390 4.55 10.91 11.26
CA THR A 390 5.74 10.11 10.96
C THR A 390 6.43 10.63 9.71
N ARG A 391 7.76 10.47 9.68
CA ARG A 391 8.59 10.86 8.52
C ARG A 391 9.27 9.62 7.96
N LYS A 392 9.51 9.58 6.64
CA LYS A 392 10.34 8.56 5.97
C LYS A 392 11.69 8.34 6.68
N SER A 393 12.30 9.41 7.20
CA SER A 393 13.55 9.37 7.97
C SER A 393 13.52 8.46 9.21
N THR A 394 12.33 8.10 9.70
CA THR A 394 12.16 7.13 10.80
C THR A 394 12.66 5.75 10.38
N PHE A 395 12.27 5.30 9.19
CA PHE A 395 12.63 4.00 8.66
C PHE A 395 14.05 4.00 8.09
N ASP A 396 14.50 5.14 7.55
CA ASP A 396 15.91 5.34 7.20
C ASP A 396 16.82 5.28 8.44
N ALA A 397 16.38 5.78 9.61
CA ALA A 397 17.13 5.66 10.86
C ALA A 397 17.23 4.22 11.33
N ILE A 398 16.14 3.44 11.24
CA ILE A 398 16.15 2.00 11.53
C ILE A 398 17.11 1.28 10.57
N LEU A 399 17.02 1.59 9.27
CA LEU A 399 17.92 1.04 8.26
C LEU A 399 19.39 1.38 8.53
N ALA A 400 19.68 2.56 9.08
CA ALA A 400 21.01 3.00 9.47
C ALA A 400 21.46 2.49 10.86
N GLY A 401 20.67 1.64 11.53
CA GLY A 401 20.94 1.14 12.88
C GLY A 401 20.96 2.24 13.96
N CYS A 402 20.35 3.40 13.68
CA CYS A 402 20.27 4.53 14.59
C CYS A 402 18.98 4.42 15.43
N ILE A 403 19.09 4.59 16.75
CA ILE A 403 17.94 4.44 17.66
C ILE A 403 16.99 5.63 17.46
N PRO A 404 15.74 5.42 16.99
CA PRO A 404 14.82 6.52 16.78
C PRO A 404 14.41 7.16 18.11
N VAL A 405 14.32 8.49 18.12
CA VAL A 405 13.78 9.27 19.25
C VAL A 405 12.50 9.95 18.80
N PHE A 406 11.38 9.52 19.37
CA PHE A 406 10.05 10.01 19.01
C PHE A 406 9.54 11.03 20.02
N PHE A 407 8.78 12.00 19.52
CA PHE A 407 8.23 13.10 20.33
C PHE A 407 6.71 13.03 20.52
N HIS A 408 6.06 12.09 19.82
CA HIS A 408 4.65 11.83 19.92
C HIS A 408 4.38 10.32 19.72
N PRO A 409 3.50 9.67 20.52
CA PRO A 409 3.28 8.22 20.39
C PRO A 409 2.68 7.82 19.05
N VAL A 410 1.84 8.68 18.46
CA VAL A 410 1.27 8.46 17.13
C VAL A 410 2.35 8.36 16.04
N SER A 411 3.56 8.91 16.22
CA SER A 411 4.65 8.83 15.23
C SER A 411 5.20 7.42 15.00
N ALA A 412 4.91 6.47 15.90
CA ALA A 412 5.35 5.09 15.75
C ALA A 412 4.43 4.10 16.44
N TYR A 413 4.26 4.25 17.75
CA TYR A 413 3.74 3.23 18.65
C TYR A 413 2.27 2.88 18.40
N LEU A 414 1.50 3.84 17.88
CA LEU A 414 0.06 3.65 17.62
C LEU A 414 -0.26 3.25 16.18
N GLN A 415 0.68 3.38 15.24
CA GLN A 415 0.39 3.23 13.81
C GLN A 415 1.04 1.98 13.19
N TYR A 416 2.27 1.64 13.60
CA TYR A 416 3.06 0.57 12.97
C TYR A 416 3.11 -0.69 13.83
N THR A 417 2.02 -1.01 14.52
CA THR A 417 1.91 -2.16 15.45
C THR A 417 2.18 -3.50 14.76
N TRP A 418 2.02 -3.57 13.44
CA TRP A 418 2.33 -4.75 12.62
C TRP A 418 3.84 -4.95 12.40
N HIS A 419 4.61 -3.86 12.37
CA HIS A 419 6.02 -3.86 11.96
C HIS A 419 7.00 -3.55 13.09
N LEU A 420 6.54 -2.82 14.11
CA LEU A 420 7.35 -2.41 15.24
C LEU A 420 6.97 -3.17 16.53
N PRO A 421 7.93 -3.45 17.42
CA PRO A 421 7.66 -4.13 18.69
C PRO A 421 6.70 -3.32 19.56
N ARG A 422 5.81 -4.00 20.30
CA ARG A 422 4.92 -3.37 21.28
C ARG A 422 5.69 -2.69 22.43
N ASP A 423 6.73 -3.34 22.94
CA ASP A 423 7.66 -2.72 23.88
C ASP A 423 8.50 -1.68 23.14
N TYR A 424 7.98 -0.46 23.06
CA TYR A 424 8.64 0.64 22.37
C TYR A 424 10.00 1.00 22.99
N ARG A 425 10.14 0.80 24.30
CA ARG A 425 11.39 1.07 25.04
C ARG A 425 12.50 0.10 24.62
N SER A 426 12.18 -1.00 23.90
CA SER A 426 13.18 -1.94 23.38
C SER A 426 13.93 -1.43 22.15
N TYR A 427 13.40 -0.46 21.40
CA TYR A 427 14.00 -0.02 20.13
C TYR A 427 14.04 1.49 19.94
N SER A 428 13.37 2.27 20.79
CA SER A 428 13.32 3.73 20.68
C SER A 428 13.41 4.42 22.03
N VAL A 429 13.59 5.74 21.98
CA VAL A 429 13.43 6.66 23.12
C VAL A 429 12.21 7.53 22.86
N PHE A 430 11.41 7.79 23.90
CA PHE A 430 10.29 8.70 23.85
C PHE A 430 10.57 9.92 24.72
N ILE A 431 10.47 11.12 24.15
CA ILE A 431 10.59 12.39 24.86
C ILE A 431 9.38 13.23 24.50
N PRO A 432 8.41 13.47 25.40
CA PRO A 432 7.19 14.20 25.06
C PRO A 432 7.49 15.57 24.44
N HIS A 433 6.87 15.88 23.30
CA HIS A 433 7.10 17.16 22.61
C HIS A 433 6.84 18.37 23.52
N GLY A 434 5.82 18.31 24.38
CA GLY A 434 5.49 19.39 25.32
C GLY A 434 6.63 19.72 26.29
N ASP A 435 7.34 18.71 26.77
CA ASP A 435 8.47 18.90 27.69
C ASP A 435 9.69 19.51 27.00
N VAL A 436 9.91 19.17 25.73
CA VAL A 436 10.98 19.75 24.91
C VAL A 436 10.68 21.22 24.65
N VAL A 437 9.47 21.53 24.19
CA VAL A 437 9.03 22.89 23.86
C VAL A 437 9.01 23.80 25.08
N ALA A 438 8.57 23.27 26.24
CA ALA A 438 8.59 24.01 27.50
C ALA A 438 9.99 24.12 28.12
N ARG A 439 11.02 23.49 27.52
CA ARG A 439 12.38 23.37 28.08
C ARG A 439 12.42 22.74 29.47
N ASN A 440 11.45 21.87 29.77
CA ASN A 440 11.44 21.07 30.99
C ASN A 440 12.50 19.95 30.94
N VAL A 441 12.93 19.56 29.73
CA VAL A 441 13.93 18.52 29.50
C VAL A 441 14.95 18.94 28.45
N SER A 442 16.21 18.57 28.68
CA SER A 442 17.28 18.62 27.67
C SER A 442 17.39 17.27 26.97
N ILE A 443 17.34 17.27 25.63
CA ILE A 443 17.43 16.04 24.82
C ILE A 443 18.75 15.33 25.13
N GLU A 444 19.87 16.06 25.11
CA GLU A 444 21.18 15.48 25.36
C GLU A 444 21.27 14.85 26.76
N GLU A 445 20.76 15.52 27.80
CA GLU A 445 20.78 14.99 29.17
C GLU A 445 19.96 13.72 29.32
N VAL A 446 18.78 13.65 28.68
CA VAL A 446 17.95 12.45 28.67
C VAL A 446 18.71 11.29 28.03
N LEU A 447 19.33 11.51 26.87
CA LEU A 447 20.05 10.46 26.15
C LEU A 447 21.31 9.99 26.88
N ARG A 448 22.05 10.91 27.52
CA ARG A 448 23.25 10.58 28.30
C ARG A 448 22.97 9.73 29.54
N LYS A 449 21.75 9.79 30.08
CA LYS A 449 21.32 8.98 31.22
C LYS A 449 21.07 7.52 30.84
N ILE A 450 20.97 7.19 29.56
CA ILE A 450 20.76 5.82 29.10
C ILE A 450 22.11 5.06 29.18
N PRO A 451 22.20 3.97 29.95
CA PRO A 451 23.44 3.20 30.06
C PRO A 451 23.87 2.63 28.70
N SER A 452 25.18 2.64 28.43
CA SER A 452 25.74 2.13 27.16
C SER A 452 25.30 0.69 26.83
N GLY A 453 25.20 -0.18 27.84
CA GLY A 453 24.66 -1.54 27.67
C GLY A 453 23.22 -1.56 27.18
N ARG A 454 22.38 -0.60 27.63
CA ARG A 454 21.00 -0.46 27.13
C ARG A 454 20.97 0.11 25.72
N VAL A 455 21.84 1.08 25.39
CA VAL A 455 22.00 1.59 24.02
C VAL A 455 22.38 0.46 23.07
N ALA A 456 23.32 -0.41 23.45
CA ALA A 456 23.71 -1.56 22.64
C ALA A 456 22.53 -2.54 22.40
N GLN A 457 21.74 -2.83 23.43
CA GLN A 457 20.54 -3.67 23.31
C GLN A 457 19.49 -3.04 22.38
N MET A 458 19.20 -1.75 22.55
CA MET A 458 18.26 -1.02 21.69
C MET A 458 18.73 -1.03 20.24
N ARG A 459 20.03 -0.82 20.00
CA ARG A 459 20.62 -0.83 18.67
C ARG A 459 20.52 -2.19 18.01
N GLU A 460 20.84 -3.28 18.71
CA GLU A 460 20.67 -4.63 18.16
C GLU A 460 19.20 -4.89 17.82
N ARG A 461 18.27 -4.43 18.68
CA ARG A 461 16.84 -4.53 18.37
C ARG A 461 16.47 -3.77 17.10
N VAL A 462 16.97 -2.55 16.92
CA VAL A 462 16.76 -1.75 15.69
C VAL A 462 17.32 -2.47 14.46
N ILE A 463 18.52 -3.04 14.54
CA ILE A 463 19.15 -3.76 13.43
C ILE A 463 18.35 -5.01 13.04
N GLN A 464 17.76 -5.72 14.02
CA GLN A 464 16.89 -6.86 13.78
C GLN A 464 15.58 -6.48 13.07
N LEU A 465 15.10 -5.24 13.20
CA LEU A 465 13.89 -4.76 12.54
C LEU A 465 14.09 -4.44 11.05
N ILE A 466 15.34 -4.27 10.59
CA ILE A 466 15.65 -3.84 9.21
C ILE A 466 14.87 -4.63 8.14
N PRO A 467 14.82 -5.98 8.15
CA PRO A 467 14.09 -6.74 7.14
C PRO A 467 12.61 -6.37 7.07
N THR A 468 11.94 -6.27 8.23
CA THR A 468 10.50 -6.09 8.32
C THR A 468 10.03 -4.65 8.08
N VAL A 469 10.96 -3.71 7.89
CA VAL A 469 10.67 -2.30 7.57
C VAL A 469 11.14 -1.84 6.19
N MET A 470 11.75 -2.73 5.40
CA MET A 470 12.13 -2.47 4.01
C MET A 470 11.29 -3.30 3.05
N TYR A 471 11.36 -2.95 1.77
CA TYR A 471 10.68 -3.68 0.70
C TYR A 471 11.72 -4.38 -0.17
N ARG A 472 11.67 -5.71 -0.29
CA ARG A 472 12.62 -6.44 -1.13
C ARG A 472 12.29 -6.27 -2.61
N HIS A 473 13.32 -6.36 -3.45
CA HIS A 473 13.14 -6.21 -4.89
C HIS A 473 12.23 -7.34 -5.44
N PRO A 474 11.25 -7.07 -6.33
CA PRO A 474 10.32 -8.09 -6.84
C PRO A 474 10.99 -9.26 -7.57
N ALA A 475 12.21 -9.06 -8.07
CA ALA A 475 13.01 -10.14 -8.69
C ALA A 475 13.73 -11.06 -7.70
N ALA A 476 13.69 -10.77 -6.40
CA ALA A 476 14.24 -11.66 -5.38
C ALA A 476 13.51 -13.02 -5.40
N LYS A 477 14.26 -14.11 -5.40
CA LYS A 477 13.75 -15.47 -5.35
C LYS A 477 14.40 -16.21 -4.19
N GLU A 478 13.69 -17.17 -3.62
CA GLU A 478 14.23 -18.11 -2.62
C GLU A 478 14.82 -17.42 -1.38
N VAL A 479 14.29 -16.25 -1.01
CA VAL A 479 14.70 -15.53 0.19
C VAL A 479 13.99 -16.07 1.43
N THR A 480 14.68 -16.08 2.57
CA THR A 480 14.13 -16.58 3.83
C THR A 480 13.58 -15.47 4.73
N PHE A 481 14.07 -14.25 4.59
CA PHE A 481 13.57 -13.11 5.36
C PHE A 481 12.19 -12.64 4.89
N LYS A 482 11.37 -12.20 5.85
CA LYS A 482 10.11 -11.49 5.58
C LYS A 482 10.38 -10.00 5.54
N ASP A 483 9.84 -9.35 4.51
CA ASP A 483 9.91 -7.91 4.38
C ASP A 483 8.61 -7.21 4.76
N ALA A 484 8.53 -5.88 4.62
CA ALA A 484 7.34 -5.12 4.98
C ALA A 484 6.09 -5.55 4.17
N PHE A 485 6.25 -5.94 2.90
CA PHE A 485 5.15 -6.50 2.11
C PHE A 485 4.64 -7.82 2.73
N ASP A 486 5.55 -8.75 3.04
CA ASP A 486 5.18 -10.07 3.57
C ASP A 486 4.48 -9.94 4.92
N VAL A 487 5.00 -9.09 5.83
CA VAL A 487 4.39 -8.81 7.13
C VAL A 487 2.98 -8.22 6.97
N ALA A 488 2.81 -7.23 6.09
CA ALA A 488 1.51 -6.59 5.86
C ALA A 488 0.48 -7.59 5.32
N LEU A 489 0.85 -8.38 4.32
CA LEU A 489 -0.06 -9.34 3.70
C LEU A 489 -0.49 -10.44 4.68
N GLU A 490 0.44 -10.97 5.49
CA GLU A 490 0.11 -11.95 6.53
C GLU A 490 -0.88 -11.38 7.56
N ARG A 491 -0.72 -10.12 7.94
CA ARG A 491 -1.64 -9.44 8.88
C ARG A 491 -3.03 -9.27 8.29
N VAL A 492 -3.12 -8.89 7.01
CA VAL A 492 -4.39 -8.80 6.29
C VAL A 492 -5.06 -10.16 6.16
N LEU A 493 -4.34 -11.19 5.74
CA LEU A 493 -4.84 -12.56 5.63
C LEU A 493 -5.40 -13.06 6.98
N HIS A 494 -4.67 -12.86 8.06
CA HIS A 494 -5.11 -13.23 9.40
C HIS A 494 -6.37 -12.47 9.83
N ARG A 495 -6.43 -11.16 9.57
CA ARG A 495 -7.59 -10.31 9.87
C ARG A 495 -8.83 -10.80 9.12
N VAL A 496 -8.72 -11.04 7.82
CA VAL A 496 -9.83 -11.52 7.00
C VAL A 496 -10.24 -12.95 7.36
N ALA A 497 -9.30 -13.83 7.69
CA ALA A 497 -9.61 -15.18 8.18
C ALA A 497 -10.46 -15.15 9.46
N LYS A 498 -10.17 -14.24 10.41
CA LYS A 498 -11.01 -14.08 11.61
C LYS A 498 -12.42 -13.58 11.27
N ARG A 499 -12.53 -12.60 10.36
CA ARG A 499 -13.82 -12.09 9.85
C ARG A 499 -14.64 -13.21 9.21
N ARG A 500 -14.05 -14.00 8.33
CA ARG A 500 -14.71 -15.14 7.65
C ARG A 500 -15.16 -16.22 8.64
N ARG A 501 -14.32 -16.59 9.60
CA ARG A 501 -14.69 -17.58 10.64
C ARG A 501 -15.89 -17.11 11.46
N ALA A 502 -15.89 -15.87 11.91
CA ALA A 502 -17.02 -15.34 12.67
C ALA A 502 -18.31 -15.25 11.83
N ALA A 503 -18.21 -14.83 10.57
CA ALA A 503 -19.35 -14.83 9.65
C ALA A 503 -19.91 -16.24 9.43
N ALA A 504 -19.04 -17.26 9.31
CA ALA A 504 -19.45 -18.67 9.21
C ALA A 504 -20.15 -19.17 10.49
N ASP A 505 -19.76 -18.65 11.66
CA ASP A 505 -20.41 -18.93 12.94
C ASP A 505 -21.71 -18.10 13.15
N GLY A 506 -22.11 -17.27 12.18
CA GLY A 506 -23.26 -16.37 12.31
C GLY A 506 -23.05 -15.23 13.32
N ARG A 507 -21.80 -14.92 13.66
CA ARG A 507 -21.43 -13.87 14.62
C ARG A 507 -20.91 -12.64 13.90
N GLU A 508 -21.28 -11.47 14.40
CA GLU A 508 -20.59 -10.23 14.02
C GLU A 508 -19.18 -10.22 14.64
N TYR A 509 -18.19 -9.86 13.82
CA TYR A 509 -16.80 -9.70 14.27
C TYR A 509 -16.37 -8.25 14.08
N VAL A 510 -16.04 -7.63 15.21
CA VAL A 510 -15.58 -6.26 15.32
C VAL A 510 -14.10 -6.31 15.71
N ASP A 511 -13.22 -6.11 14.73
CA ASP A 511 -11.77 -6.07 14.92
C ASP A 511 -11.19 -4.66 14.90
N SER A 512 -12.06 -3.66 14.88
CA SER A 512 -11.73 -2.24 14.96
C SER A 512 -13.02 -1.41 15.03
N VAL A 513 -12.96 -0.22 15.62
CA VAL A 513 -14.05 0.76 15.59
C VAL A 513 -13.48 2.14 15.31
N ASP A 514 -14.27 3.02 14.73
CA ASP A 514 -13.86 4.43 14.62
C ASP A 514 -14.09 5.18 15.92
N GLY A 515 -13.32 6.25 16.12
CA GLY A 515 -13.46 7.17 17.24
C GLY A 515 -12.23 7.23 18.14
N ARG A 516 -12.39 7.83 19.31
CA ARG A 516 -11.29 8.20 20.21
C ARG A 516 -10.43 7.04 20.69
N ASP A 517 -11.01 5.84 20.77
CA ASP A 517 -10.34 4.64 21.26
C ASP A 517 -9.98 3.65 20.14
N SER A 518 -10.09 4.02 18.85
CA SER A 518 -9.77 3.13 17.71
C SER A 518 -8.39 2.49 17.86
N TRP A 519 -7.36 3.31 18.10
CA TRP A 519 -5.97 2.88 18.29
C TRP A 519 -5.77 1.84 19.40
N LYS A 520 -6.68 1.74 20.37
CA LYS A 520 -6.59 0.76 21.45
C LYS A 520 -7.02 -0.63 21.01
N TYR A 521 -7.86 -0.76 19.97
CA TYR A 521 -8.26 -2.05 19.43
C TYR A 521 -7.04 -2.79 18.87
N ASP A 522 -6.19 -2.07 18.14
CA ASP A 522 -4.98 -2.65 17.54
C ASP A 522 -3.90 -3.01 18.56
N LEU A 523 -3.82 -2.25 19.67
CA LEU A 523 -2.90 -2.56 20.76
C LEU A 523 -3.39 -3.68 21.67
N MET A 524 -4.68 -3.68 22.05
CA MET A 524 -5.18 -4.48 23.18
C MET A 524 -5.91 -5.76 22.77
N LEU A 525 -6.48 -5.84 21.55
CA LEU A 525 -7.25 -7.02 21.16
C LEU A 525 -6.41 -8.23 20.76
N GLU A 526 -5.11 -8.08 20.46
CA GLU A 526 -4.26 -9.26 20.19
C GLU A 526 -3.90 -10.04 21.46
N ASP A 527 -4.10 -9.47 22.66
CA ASP A 527 -3.82 -10.13 23.94
C ASP A 527 -4.98 -11.01 24.45
N GLY A 528 -6.06 -11.14 23.67
CA GLY A 528 -7.30 -11.78 24.14
C GLY A 528 -8.00 -10.98 25.26
N GLN A 529 -7.60 -9.72 25.47
CA GLN A 529 -8.26 -8.82 26.40
C GLN A 529 -9.53 -8.26 25.74
N ASN A 530 -10.69 -8.64 26.29
CA ASN A 530 -12.01 -8.18 25.82
C ASN A 530 -12.38 -6.77 26.33
N LYS A 531 -11.45 -6.02 26.92
CA LYS A 531 -11.73 -4.71 27.52
C LYS A 531 -10.64 -3.70 27.21
N ILE A 532 -11.07 -2.56 26.71
CA ILE A 532 -10.24 -1.39 26.48
C ILE A 532 -10.06 -0.67 27.82
N GLY A 533 -8.81 -0.57 28.28
CA GLY A 533 -8.44 0.09 29.53
C GLY A 533 -7.78 1.46 29.33
N PRO A 534 -7.50 2.17 30.45
CA PRO A 534 -6.60 3.32 30.45
C PRO A 534 -5.22 2.94 29.92
N HIS A 535 -4.58 3.85 29.19
CA HIS A 535 -3.25 3.65 28.62
C HIS A 535 -2.39 4.91 28.79
N GLU A 536 -1.07 4.76 28.95
CA GLU A 536 -0.15 5.89 29.18
C GLU A 536 -0.17 6.96 28.07
N PHE A 537 -0.62 6.56 26.87
CA PHE A 537 -0.75 7.46 25.71
C PHE A 537 -2.08 8.20 25.60
N ASP A 538 -3.05 7.91 26.48
CA ASP A 538 -4.35 8.61 26.50
C ASP A 538 -4.17 10.13 26.54
N GLN A 539 -3.26 10.62 27.37
CA GLN A 539 -2.95 12.04 27.50
C GLN A 539 -2.49 12.69 26.18
N TYR A 540 -1.84 11.96 25.28
CA TYR A 540 -1.32 12.53 24.02
C TYR A 540 -2.34 12.46 22.87
N VAL A 541 -3.32 11.57 22.95
CA VAL A 541 -4.33 11.38 21.88
C VAL A 541 -5.62 12.16 22.16
N HIS A 542 -5.96 12.36 23.44
CA HIS A 542 -7.21 13.00 23.86
C HIS A 542 -7.11 14.52 24.09
N MET A 543 -5.90 15.08 24.21
CA MET A 543 -5.69 16.51 24.55
C MET A 543 -6.09 17.52 23.45
N ASN A 544 -6.54 17.09 22.27
CA ASN A 544 -7.05 17.99 21.22
C ASN A 544 -8.58 18.11 21.17
N ALA A 545 -9.34 17.52 22.10
CA ALA A 545 -10.81 17.58 22.08
C ALA A 545 -11.41 18.86 22.70
N THR A 546 -10.60 19.84 23.13
CA THR A 546 -11.09 21.08 23.77
C THR A 546 -10.89 22.34 22.95
N LYS A 547 -10.48 22.23 21.68
CA LYS A 547 -10.42 23.37 20.75
C LYS A 547 -10.76 22.92 19.33
N ASP A 548 -12.00 22.47 19.15
CA ASP A 548 -12.69 22.55 17.86
C ASP A 548 -14.00 23.32 18.08
#